data_AF-A0AAX0RQC5-F1
#
_entry.id   AF-A0AAX0RQC5-F1
#
_cell.length_a   1.000
_cell.length_b   1.000
_cell.length_c   1.000
_cell.angle_alpha   90.00
_cell.angle_beta   90.00
_cell.angle_gamma   90.00
#
_symmetry.space_group_name_H-M   'P 1'
#
loop_
_entity.id
_entity.type
_entity.pdbx_description
1 polymer ?
#
loop_
_entity_poly.entity_id
_entity_poly.type
_entity_poly.pdbx_seq_one_letter_code
_entity_poly.pdbx_strand_id
1 'polypeptide(L)' 'MILESKFQDWIDAKVIVGGVSKTPTFAFLGVVDSILLELVYGNDEKRLKDKLEASWTVFWRGISHQ' A
#
# COMPACT_ATOMS: atom_id res chain seq x y z
N MET A 1 -14.29 7.37 0.04
CA MET A 1 -13.67 6.66 1.18
C MET A 1 -12.54 7.51 1.76
N ILE A 2 -12.25 7.48 3.08
CA ILE A 2 -11.21 8.36 3.69
C ILE A 2 -9.84 8.18 3.02
N LEU A 3 -9.42 6.94 2.78
CA LEU A 3 -8.16 6.61 2.09
C LEU A 3 -8.10 7.17 0.66
N GLU A 4 -9.19 7.06 -0.10
CA GLU A 4 -9.26 7.57 -1.47
C GLU A 4 -9.13 9.09 -1.51
N SER A 5 -9.81 9.81 -0.61
CA SER A 5 -9.63 11.25 -0.44
C SER A 5 -8.18 11.59 -0.14
N LYS A 6 -7.51 10.81 0.72
CA LYS A 6 -6.11 11.07 1.08
C LYS A 6 -5.16 10.88 -0.09
N PHE A 7 -5.36 9.82 -0.89
CA PHE A 7 -4.58 9.61 -2.11
C PHE A 7 -4.87 10.69 -3.15
N GLN A 8 -6.10 11.19 -3.25
CA GLN A 8 -6.42 12.33 -4.10
C GLN A 8 -5.65 13.58 -3.66
N ASP A 9 -5.69 13.92 -2.37
CA ASP A 9 -4.95 15.06 -1.82
C ASP A 9 -3.44 14.98 -2.16
N TRP A 10 -2.85 13.78 -2.06
CA TRP A 10 -1.44 13.58 -2.38
C TRP A 10 -1.11 13.67 -3.87
N ILE A 11 -2.02 13.21 -4.75
CA ILE A 11 -1.90 13.39 -6.20
C ILE A 11 -1.98 14.87 -6.55
N ASP A 12 -2.96 15.59 -6.00
CA ASP A 12 -3.18 17.02 -6.26
C ASP A 12 -2.00 17.86 -5.76
N ALA A 13 -1.44 17.50 -4.61
CA ALA A 13 -0.22 18.10 -4.07
C ALA A 13 1.06 17.66 -4.79
N LYS A 14 0.98 16.78 -5.79
CA LYS A 14 2.11 16.21 -6.54
C LYS A 14 3.15 15.55 -5.63
N VAL A 15 2.75 14.96 -4.52
CA VAL A 15 3.64 14.23 -3.60
C VAL A 15 3.88 12.80 -4.09
N ILE A 16 2.92 12.24 -4.83
CA ILE A 16 2.98 10.92 -5.46
C ILE A 16 2.65 11.01 -6.95
N VAL A 17 3.10 10.03 -7.73
CA VAL A 17 2.70 9.86 -9.12
C VAL A 17 1.38 9.09 -9.21
N GLY A 18 0.50 9.50 -10.13
CA GLY A 18 -0.76 8.80 -10.38
C GLY A 18 -1.81 9.70 -11.00
N GLY A 19 -2.71 9.10 -11.79
CA GLY A 19 -3.83 9.81 -12.42
C GLY A 19 -5.17 9.67 -11.68
N VAL A 20 -5.44 8.49 -11.11
CA VAL A 20 -6.72 8.18 -10.45
C VAL A 20 -6.46 7.65 -9.05
N SER A 21 -6.95 8.35 -8.02
CA SER A 21 -6.77 8.01 -6.59
C SER A 21 -7.30 6.63 -6.20
N LYS A 22 -8.26 6.08 -6.97
CA LYS A 22 -8.79 4.72 -6.79
C LYS A 22 -7.73 3.62 -6.92
N THR A 23 -6.75 3.80 -7.81
CA THR A 23 -5.68 2.81 -8.03
C THR A 23 -4.79 2.61 -6.81
N PRO A 24 -4.11 3.64 -6.26
CA PRO A 24 -3.31 3.47 -5.05
C PRO A 24 -4.17 3.09 -3.83
N THR A 25 -5.43 3.49 -3.79
CA THR A 25 -6.39 3.08 -2.76
C THR A 25 -6.56 1.57 -2.70
N PHE A 26 -6.90 0.94 -3.83
CA PHE A 26 -7.09 -0.51 -3.87
C PHE A 26 -5.78 -1.28 -3.75
N ALA A 27 -4.68 -0.76 -4.29
CA ALA A 27 -3.37 -1.38 -4.09
C ALA A 27 -2.96 -1.38 -2.61
N PHE A 28 -3.18 -0.27 -1.89
CA PHE A 28 -2.91 -0.19 -0.45
C PHE A 28 -3.77 -1.16 0.35
N LEU A 29 -5.08 -1.23 0.06
CA LEU A 29 -5.98 -2.20 0.69
C LEU A 29 -5.52 -3.65 0.43
N GLY A 30 -5.11 -3.98 -0.80
CA GLY A 30 -4.58 -5.30 -1.11
C GLY A 30 -3.32 -5.66 -0.31
N VAL A 31 -2.42 -4.69 -0.08
CA VAL A 31 -1.27 -4.88 0.81
C VAL A 31 -1.77 -5.19 2.22
N VAL A 32 -2.64 -4.35 2.79
CA VAL A 32 -3.16 -4.52 4.16
C VAL A 32 -3.89 -5.85 4.31
N ASP A 33 -4.78 -6.23 3.39
CA ASP A 33 -5.51 -7.49 3.41
C ASP A 33 -4.56 -8.69 3.43
N SER A 34 -3.52 -8.65 2.59
CA SER A 34 -2.52 -9.74 2.52
C SER A 34 -1.71 -9.90 3.82
N ILE A 35 -1.47 -8.81 4.54
CA ILE A 35 -0.76 -8.79 5.82
C ILE A 35 -1.69 -9.23 6.96
N LEU A 36 -2.95 -8.80 6.95
CA LEU A 36 -3.96 -9.26 7.92
C LEU A 36 -4.16 -10.78 7.85
N LEU A 37 -4.21 -11.36 6.66
CA LEU A 37 -4.27 -12.81 6.50
C LEU A 37 -3.03 -13.50 7.10
N GLU A 38 -1.84 -12.93 6.91
CA GLU A 38 -0.61 -13.49 7.49
C GLU A 38 -0.57 -13.35 9.02
N LEU A 39 -1.15 -12.29 9.59
CA LEU A 39 -1.27 -12.11 11.04
C LEU A 39 -2.24 -13.11 11.68
N VAL A 40 -3.36 -13.40 11.01
CA VAL A 40 -4.42 -14.26 11.56
C VAL A 40 -4.09 -15.75 11.36
N TYR A 41 -3.54 -16.10 10.19
CA TYR A 41 -3.35 -17.50 9.80
C TYR A 41 -1.88 -17.91 9.70
N GLY A 42 -0.95 -16.95 9.66
CA GLY A 42 0.48 -17.25 9.68
C GLY A 42 0.94 -17.60 11.09
N ASN A 43 2.00 -18.40 11.18
CA ASN A 43 2.67 -18.74 12.43
C ASN A 43 4.19 -18.54 12.31
N ASP A 44 4.60 -17.61 11.45
CA ASP A 44 6.00 -17.31 11.13
C ASP A 44 6.20 -15.78 11.12
N GLU A 45 6.79 -15.28 12.20
CA GLU A 45 7.05 -13.85 12.39
C GLU A 45 8.08 -13.32 11.38
N LYS A 46 9.07 -14.12 10.99
CA LYS A 46 10.07 -13.70 10.01
C LYS A 46 9.41 -13.52 8.66
N ARG A 47 8.62 -14.49 8.22
CA ARG A 47 7.87 -14.41 6.95
C ARG A 47 6.91 -13.23 6.94
N LEU A 48 6.22 -12.95 8.04
CA LEU A 48 5.36 -11.78 8.18
C LEU A 48 6.14 -10.47 7.94
N LYS A 49 7.30 -10.30 8.59
CA LYS A 49 8.15 -9.11 8.43
C LYS A 49 8.68 -8.99 7.00
N ASP A 50 9.21 -10.07 6.44
CA ASP A 50 9.74 -10.10 5.07
C ASP A 50 8.64 -9.73 4.04
N LYS A 51 7.42 -10.25 4.22
CA LYS A 51 6.28 -9.95 3.34
C LYS A 51 5.83 -8.49 3.45
N LEU A 52 5.80 -7.94 4.67
CA LEU A 52 5.47 -6.53 4.90
C LEU A 52 6.50 -5.63 4.22
N GLU A 53 7.79 -5.86 4.44
CA GLU A 53 8.87 -5.06 3.87
C GLU A 53 8.86 -5.10 2.33
N ALA A 54 8.70 -6.29 1.75
CA ALA A 54 8.61 -6.45 0.30
C ALA A 54 7.40 -5.72 -0.29
N SER A 55 6.22 -5.93 0.30
CA SER A 55 4.96 -5.33 -0.20
C SER A 55 4.99 -3.80 -0.07
N TRP A 56 5.49 -3.28 1.04
CA TRP A 56 5.64 -1.85 1.29
C TRP A 56 6.61 -1.20 0.32
N THR A 57 7.77 -1.82 0.11
CA THR A 57 8.80 -1.32 -0.81
C THR A 57 8.28 -1.23 -2.24
N VAL A 58 7.62 -2.29 -2.72
CA VAL A 58 7.07 -2.33 -4.08
C VAL A 58 5.91 -1.34 -4.23
N PHE A 59 5.01 -1.26 -3.26
CA PHE A 59 3.89 -0.31 -3.27
C PHE A 59 4.39 1.13 -3.39
N TRP A 60 5.31 1.55 -2.52
CA TRP A 60 5.80 2.93 -2.55
C TRP A 60 6.65 3.23 -3.77
N ARG A 61 7.44 2.27 -4.27
CA ARG A 61 8.15 2.44 -5.54
C ARG A 61 7.19 2.69 -6.71
N GLY A 62 6.00 2.10 -6.68
CA GLY A 62 5.00 2.27 -7.75
C GLY A 62 4.31 3.63 -7.77
N ILE A 63 4.35 4.38 -6.67
CA ILE A 63 3.65 5.67 -6.55
C ILE A 63 4.56 6.83 -6.12
N SER A 64 5.83 6.59 -5.80
CA SER A 64 6.81 7.65 -5.56
C SER A 64 7.36 8.20 -6.88
N HIS A 65 7.85 9.44 -6.84
CA HIS A 65 8.44 10.11 -8.02
C HIS A 65 9.77 9.50 -8.51
N GLN A 66 10.35 8.54 -7.77
CA GLN A 66 11.72 8.02 -7.90
C GLN A 66 12.84 9.08 -7.92
#